data_AF-A0A2V5Y483-F1
#
_entry.id   AF-A0A2V5Y483-F1
#
_cell.length_a   1.000
_cell.length_b   1.000
_cell.length_c   1.000
_cell.angle_alpha   90.00
_cell.angle_beta   90.00
_cell.angle_gamma   90.00
#
_symmetry.space_group_name_H-M   'P 1'
#
loop_
_entity.id
_entity.type
_entity.pdbx_description
1 polymer ?
#
loop_
_entity_poly.entity_id
_entity_poly.type
_entity_poly.pdbx_seq_one_letter_code
_entity_poly.pdbx_strand_id
1 'polypeptide(L)' 'MDPARPNDPDPADPFFHERADHAIFETIEIATQGEDCDECVRNLGPVLKKIPGVKDVKADLEHERVIITFDA' A
#
# COMPACT_ATOMS: atom_id res chain seq x y z
N MET A 1 -33.56 -11.39 -0.38
CA MET A 1 -34.35 -10.16 -0.49
C MET A 1 -35.03 -9.91 0.85
N ASP A 2 -34.40 -9.10 1.70
CA ASP A 2 -35.00 -8.61 2.94
C ASP A 2 -35.91 -7.42 2.57
N PRO A 3 -37.22 -7.40 2.91
CA PRO A 3 -38.17 -6.41 2.40
C PRO A 3 -37.96 -4.98 2.91
N ALA A 4 -37.04 -4.74 3.84
CA ALA A 4 -36.96 -3.50 4.60
C ALA A 4 -36.23 -2.34 3.89
N ARG A 5 -35.50 -2.56 2.79
CA ARG A 5 -34.67 -1.51 2.16
C ARG A 5 -34.66 -1.61 0.63
N PRO A 6 -35.72 -1.12 -0.06
CA PRO A 6 -35.86 -1.21 -1.52
C PRO A 6 -34.86 -0.37 -2.33
N ASN A 7 -34.15 0.57 -1.68
CA ASN A 7 -33.21 1.51 -2.31
C ASN A 7 -31.76 1.34 -1.80
N ASP A 8 -31.44 0.26 -1.09
CA ASP A 8 -30.05 0.01 -0.73
C ASP A 8 -29.26 -0.36 -2.00
N PRO A 9 -28.14 0.32 -2.27
CA PRO A 9 -27.32 0.00 -3.43
C PRO A 9 -26.74 -1.40 -3.30
N ASP A 10 -26.80 -2.17 -4.38
CA ASP A 10 -26.21 -3.50 -4.44
C ASP A 10 -24.67 -3.36 -4.45
N PRO A 11 -23.95 -3.85 -3.42
CA PRO A 11 -22.48 -3.75 -3.37
C PRO A 11 -21.79 -4.57 -4.47
N ALA A 12 -22.51 -5.42 -5.21
CA ALA A 12 -22.02 -6.16 -6.36
C ALA A 12 -22.36 -5.50 -7.71
N ASP A 13 -23.07 -4.36 -7.74
CA ASP A 13 -23.42 -3.68 -9.00
C ASP A 13 -22.15 -3.08 -9.68
N PRO A 14 -21.78 -3.55 -10.89
CA PRO A 14 -20.62 -3.05 -11.62
C PRO A 14 -20.79 -1.61 -12.15
N PHE A 15 -22.00 -1.04 -12.11
CA PHE A 15 -22.28 0.36 -12.45
C PHE A 15 -22.26 1.30 -11.23
N PHE A 16 -22.06 0.74 -10.04
CA PHE A 16 -21.94 1.50 -8.81
C PHE A 16 -20.58 2.20 -8.76
N HIS A 17 -20.59 3.48 -9.14
CA HIS A 17 -19.39 4.31 -9.29
C HIS A 17 -18.68 4.64 -7.97
N GLU A 18 -19.21 4.26 -6.80
CA GLU A 18 -18.49 4.39 -5.53
C GLU A 18 -17.17 3.61 -5.53
N ARG A 19 -17.00 2.60 -6.40
CA ARG A 19 -15.72 1.89 -6.58
C ARG A 19 -14.69 2.64 -7.45
N ALA A 20 -15.06 3.74 -8.10
CA ALA A 20 -14.19 4.46 -9.04
C ALA A 20 -13.24 5.47 -8.36
N ASP A 21 -13.50 5.83 -7.10
CA ASP A 21 -12.72 6.84 -6.37
C ASP A 21 -11.77 6.25 -5.32
N HIS A 22 -11.67 4.93 -5.24
CA HIS A 22 -10.78 4.27 -4.29
C HIS A 22 -9.36 4.26 -4.88
N ALA A 23 -8.46 5.03 -4.28
CA ALA A 23 -7.04 4.99 -4.61
C ALA A 23 -6.55 3.53 -4.58
N ILE A 24 -6.06 3.04 -5.73
CA ILE A 24 -5.43 1.73 -5.83
C ILE A 24 -4.00 1.87 -5.33
N PHE A 25 -3.64 1.03 -4.36
CA PHE A 25 -2.28 0.98 -3.84
C PHE A 25 -1.66 -0.37 -4.15
N GLU A 26 -0.40 -0.35 -4.59
CA GLU A 26 0.42 -1.54 -4.73
C GLU A 26 1.51 -1.60 -3.66
N THR A 27 2.08 -2.79 -3.47
CA THR A 27 3.17 -3.01 -2.52
C THR A 27 4.32 -3.75 -3.18
N ILE A 28 5.53 -3.27 -2.95
CA ILE A 28 6.77 -3.91 -3.41
C ILE A 28 7.72 -4.13 -2.24
N GLU A 29 8.46 -5.25 -2.30
CA GLU A 29 9.52 -5.59 -1.35
C GLU A 29 10.88 -5.48 -2.03
N ILE A 30 11.82 -4.78 -1.39
CA ILE A 30 13.19 -4.62 -1.87
C ILE A 30 14.12 -5.21 -0.81
N ALA A 31 14.82 -6.29 -1.17
CA ALA A 31 15.87 -6.86 -0.33
C ALA A 31 17.06 -5.91 -0.20
N THR A 32 17.63 -5.81 0.99
CA THR A 32 18.80 -4.98 1.30
C THR A 32 20.00 -5.88 1.59
N GLN A 33 21.18 -5.54 1.07
CA GLN A 33 22.44 -6.31 1.27
C GLN A 33 23.49 -5.45 1.98
N GLY A 34 24.28 -6.06 2.89
CA GLY A 34 25.46 -5.44 3.53
C GLY A 34 25.69 -5.90 4.97
N GLU A 35 26.92 -5.81 5.48
CA GLU A 35 27.33 -6.39 6.78
C GLU A 35 26.76 -5.67 8.03
N ASP A 36 25.98 -4.59 7.86
CA ASP A 36 25.26 -3.89 8.93
C ASP A 36 23.92 -3.33 8.40
N CYS A 37 23.05 -4.24 7.94
CA CYS A 37 21.86 -3.93 7.15
C CYS A 37 20.83 -3.04 7.88
N ASP A 38 20.90 -2.98 9.22
CA ASP A 38 20.13 -2.05 10.05
C ASP A 38 20.31 -0.59 9.63
N GLU A 39 21.55 -0.13 9.40
CA GLU A 39 21.81 1.25 9.00
C GLU A 39 21.33 1.54 7.57
N CYS A 40 21.52 0.59 6.65
CA CYS A 40 21.05 0.68 5.27
C CYS A 40 19.52 0.84 5.22
N VAL A 41 18.78 -0.04 5.92
CA VAL A 41 17.32 -0.03 5.96
C VAL A 41 16.79 1.26 6.61
N ARG A 42 17.44 1.72 7.69
CA ARG A 42 17.08 2.99 8.36
C ARG A 42 17.28 4.21 7.47
N ASN A 43 18.33 4.23 6.64
CA ASN A 43 18.62 5.35 5.74
C ASN A 43 17.73 5.38 4.49
N LEU A 44 17.22 4.22 4.03
CA LEU A 44 16.33 4.14 2.86
C LEU A 44 14.95 4.74 3.11
N GLY A 45 14.35 4.53 4.29
CA GLY A 45 13.00 4.99 4.61
C GLY A 45 12.75 6.49 4.33
N PRO A 46 13.56 7.41 4.89
CA PRO A 46 13.41 8.85 4.66
C PRO A 46 13.63 9.28 3.21
N VAL A 47 14.43 8.54 2.44
CA VAL A 47 14.70 8.82 1.02
C VAL A 47 13.52 8.38 0.17
N LEU A 48 13.02 7.17 0.39
CA LEU A 48 11.89 6.59 -0.34
C LEU A 48 10.59 7.37 -0.11
N LYS A 49 10.36 7.88 1.12
CA LYS A 49 9.19 8.74 1.42
C LYS A 49 9.17 10.08 0.67
N LYS A 50 10.29 10.51 0.07
CA LYS A 50 10.33 11.73 -0.77
C LYS A 50 9.87 11.50 -2.20
N ILE A 51 9.70 10.23 -2.60
CA ILE A 51 9.31 9.88 -3.96
C ILE A 51 7.81 10.15 -4.14
N PRO A 52 7.39 10.95 -5.13
CA PRO A 52 5.97 11.15 -5.42
C PRO A 52 5.28 9.81 -5.71
N GLY A 53 4.13 9.59 -5.08
CA GLY A 53 3.38 8.34 -5.19
C GLY A 53 3.64 7.34 -4.07
N VAL A 54 4.74 7.47 -3.32
CA VAL A 54 4.97 6.62 -2.14
C VAL A 54 4.06 7.06 -0.99
N LYS A 55 3.27 6.12 -0.48
CA LYS A 55 2.35 6.33 0.65
C LYS A 55 2.96 5.90 1.98
N ASP A 56 3.63 4.76 1.99
CA ASP A 56 4.26 4.22 3.18
C ASP A 56 5.52 3.44 2.88
N VAL A 57 6.41 3.40 3.87
CA VAL A 57 7.66 2.64 3.82
C VAL A 57 7.90 2.01 5.19
N LYS A 58 8.03 0.68 5.21
CA LYS A 58 8.31 -0.12 6.40
C LYS A 58 9.63 -0.87 6.26
N ALA A 59 10.39 -0.87 7.35
CA ALA A 59 11.60 -1.65 7.51
C ALA A 59 11.26 -3.01 8.12
N ASP A 60 11.73 -4.08 7.49
CA ASP A 60 11.69 -5.43 8.04
C ASP A 60 13.13 -5.92 8.21
N LEU A 61 13.66 -5.66 9.41
CA LEU A 61 15.05 -5.94 9.77
C LEU A 61 15.30 -7.44 9.95
N GLU A 62 14.27 -8.20 10.32
CA GLU A 62 14.37 -9.65 10.48
C GLU A 62 14.64 -10.35 9.14
N HIS A 63 14.04 -9.82 8.07
CA HIS A 63 14.17 -10.36 6.72
C HIS A 63 15.05 -9.52 5.79
N GLU A 64 15.75 -8.51 6.34
CA GLU A 64 16.62 -7.60 5.60
C GLU A 64 15.96 -7.03 4.33
N ARG A 65 14.78 -6.43 4.50
CA ARG A 65 14.02 -5.83 3.37
C ARG A 65 13.30 -4.55 3.75
N VAL A 66 12.94 -3.79 2.73
CA VAL A 66 12.04 -2.63 2.83
C VAL A 66 10.77 -2.92 2.04
N ILE A 67 9.62 -2.65 2.67
CA ILE A 67 8.29 -2.80 2.09
C ILE A 67 7.74 -1.41 1.78
N ILE A 68 7.35 -1.16 0.53
CA ILE A 68 6.89 0.14 0.05
C ILE A 68 5.47 0.01 -0.46
N THR A 69 4.57 0.88 0.01
CA THR A 69 3.22 1.02 -0.53
C THR A 69 3.13 2.31 -1.34
N PHE A 70 2.59 2.25 -2.56
CA PHE A 70 2.55 3.37 -3.49
C PHE A 70 1.25 3.39 -4.33
N ASP A 71 0.89 4.56 -4.87
CA ASP A 71 -0.22 4.72 -5.83
C ASP A 71 0.05 3.90 -7.10
N ALA A 72 -0.90 3.07 -7.51
CA ALA A 72 -0.85 2.27 -8.74
C ALA A 72 -1.30 3.07 -9.98
#